data_AF-A0A2E3DAH7-F1
#
_entry.id   AF-A0A2E3DAH7-F1
#
_cell.length_a   1.000
_cell.length_b   1.000
_cell.length_c   1.000
_cell.angle_alpha   90.00
_cell.angle_beta   90.00
_cell.angle_gamma   90.00
#
_symmetry.space_group_name_H-M   'P 1'
#
loop_
_entity.id
_entity.type
_entity.pdbx_description
1 polymer ?
#
loop_
_entity_poly.entity_id
_entity_poly.type
_entity_poly.pdbx_seq_one_letter_code
_entity_poly.pdbx_strand_id
1 'polypeptide(L)'
;MTISKNGENRVDMTRRVDVTGFTKPLRYPKTRGMIDTFGQNKESFPQLLSIFFDKDVKTENDPHDDEAIIKEKKISHFYKEANRKSSFRADLFFNFEKRKIVFEYNGWHHYTDHFKMDRDERKKDAFQKQNIEIYTFPYYLQLTKDIAKYLFKKNFGVFSEEKYKKALEKIYRVENETEILAPGWHTTRNTPANFIPKGIKKLINEVHGMPKSTKSQLVHSLKLYMARSNGRTHMIVPENNIDFDNFMNHKIEKEDLNYFFQSDV
;
A
#
# COMPACT_ATOMS: atom_id res chain seq x y z
N MET A 1 -45.98 21.15 31.48
CA MET A 1 -44.91 21.91 30.80
C MET A 1 -43.83 20.91 30.44
N THR A 2 -43.81 20.50 29.17
CA THR A 2 -43.02 19.36 28.68
C THR A 2 -41.90 19.95 27.82
N ILE A 3 -40.64 19.76 28.20
CA ILE A 3 -39.49 20.17 27.40
C ILE A 3 -38.90 18.91 26.77
N SER A 4 -38.99 18.84 25.45
CA SER A 4 -38.46 17.74 24.63
C SER A 4 -36.94 17.79 24.54
N LYS A 5 -36.33 16.60 24.55
CA LYS A 5 -34.92 16.37 24.20
C LYS A 5 -34.72 16.67 22.71
N ASN A 6 -33.91 17.68 22.39
CA ASN A 6 -33.42 17.89 21.03
C ASN A 6 -32.26 16.93 20.76
N GLY A 7 -32.42 16.13 19.70
CA GLY A 7 -31.40 15.21 19.20
C GLY A 7 -30.27 15.96 18.50
N GLU A 8 -29.05 15.63 18.87
CA GLU A 8 -27.85 16.05 18.13
C GLU A 8 -27.66 15.14 16.90
N ASN A 9 -27.78 15.76 15.73
CA ASN A 9 -27.48 15.15 14.45
C ASN A 9 -25.97 14.91 14.31
N ARG A 10 -25.53 13.64 14.38
CA ARG A 10 -24.20 13.23 13.88
C ARG A 10 -24.19 13.33 12.35
N VAL A 11 -23.39 14.24 11.80
CA VAL A 11 -23.15 14.36 10.36
C VAL A 11 -22.11 13.32 9.94
N ASP A 12 -22.56 12.27 9.26
CA ASP A 12 -21.76 11.19 8.68
C ASP A 12 -21.76 11.33 7.16
N MET A 13 -20.68 11.83 6.54
CA MET A 13 -20.56 11.87 5.07
C MET A 13 -19.09 11.91 4.58
N THR A 14 -18.60 10.76 4.14
CA THR A 14 -17.54 10.61 3.15
C THR A 14 -18.03 11.15 1.79
N ARG A 15 -17.22 11.98 1.10
CA ARG A 15 -17.63 12.67 -0.15
C ARG A 15 -16.62 12.45 -1.27
N ARG A 16 -17.11 12.12 -2.47
CA ARG A 16 -16.43 12.44 -3.74
C ARG A 16 -16.68 13.91 -4.09
N VAL A 17 -15.71 14.56 -4.69
CA VAL A 17 -15.88 15.87 -5.33
C VAL A 17 -16.36 15.62 -6.75
N ASP A 18 -17.52 16.18 -7.12
CA ASP A 18 -17.96 16.24 -8.51
C ASP A 18 -18.31 17.68 -8.91
N VAL A 19 -18.07 18.00 -10.17
CA VAL A 19 -17.70 19.34 -10.69
C VAL A 19 -18.91 20.25 -10.97
N THR A 20 -20.07 20.02 -10.36
CA THR A 20 -21.33 20.73 -10.72
C THR A 20 -22.21 21.19 -9.55
N GLY A 21 -21.69 21.21 -8.32
CA GLY A 21 -22.37 21.91 -7.21
C GLY A 21 -23.68 21.29 -6.72
N PHE A 22 -24.02 20.05 -7.11
CA PHE A 22 -25.16 19.33 -6.54
C PHE A 22 -24.72 17.98 -5.94
N THR A 23 -24.73 17.92 -4.62
CA THR A 23 -24.38 16.72 -3.84
C THR A 23 -25.51 15.69 -3.88
N LYS A 24 -25.33 14.58 -4.59
CA LYS A 24 -25.96 13.31 -4.20
C LYS A 24 -24.95 12.49 -3.40
N PRO A 25 -25.28 12.05 -2.16
CA PRO A 25 -24.38 11.23 -1.38
C PRO A 25 -24.23 9.87 -2.07
N LEU A 26 -23.05 9.60 -2.64
CA LEU A 26 -22.63 8.21 -2.85
C LEU A 26 -22.50 7.61 -1.46
N ARG A 27 -23.45 6.74 -1.10
CA ARG A 27 -23.35 5.95 0.12
C ARG A 27 -22.03 5.20 0.06
N TYR A 28 -21.14 5.49 1.01
CA TYR A 28 -20.13 4.52 1.42
C TYR A 28 -20.87 3.18 1.60
N PRO A 29 -20.32 2.05 1.14
CA PRO A 29 -20.85 0.76 1.54
C PRO A 29 -21.03 0.79 3.06
N LYS A 30 -22.24 0.50 3.53
CA LYS A 30 -22.66 0.56 4.95
C LYS A 30 -21.92 -0.45 5.84
N THR A 31 -20.74 -0.87 5.47
CA THR A 31 -19.83 -1.70 6.24
C THR A 31 -18.73 -0.79 6.79
N ARG A 32 -19.05 -0.13 7.90
CA ARG A 32 -18.15 0.71 8.73
C ARG A 32 -16.94 -0.06 9.32
N GLY A 33 -16.57 -1.20 8.73
CA GLY A 33 -15.51 -2.10 9.17
C GLY A 33 -14.98 -3.04 8.08
N MET A 34 -15.16 -2.77 6.77
CA MET A 34 -14.76 -3.71 5.71
C MET A 34 -14.06 -3.12 4.48
N ILE A 35 -13.61 -1.87 4.50
CA ILE A 35 -12.59 -1.46 3.52
C ILE A 35 -11.25 -1.70 4.18
N ASP A 36 -10.83 -2.96 4.14
CA ASP A 36 -9.49 -3.37 4.50
C ASP A 36 -8.54 -2.51 3.66
N THR A 37 -7.75 -1.65 4.30
CA THR A 37 -6.63 -1.04 3.58
C THR A 37 -5.74 -2.21 3.17
N PHE A 38 -5.62 -2.42 1.86
CA PHE A 38 -4.89 -3.56 1.34
C PHE A 38 -3.52 -3.69 2.01
N GLY A 39 -3.27 -4.85 2.63
CA GLY A 39 -2.05 -5.14 3.39
C GLY A 39 -2.11 -4.93 4.91
N GLN A 40 -3.19 -4.38 5.48
CA GLN A 40 -3.40 -4.42 6.94
C GLN A 40 -3.90 -5.78 7.43
N ASN A 41 -4.70 -6.48 6.61
CA ASN A 41 -5.00 -7.89 6.81
C ASN A 41 -3.89 -8.77 6.22
N LYS A 42 -3.22 -9.50 7.12
CA LYS A 42 -2.09 -10.39 6.80
C LYS A 42 -2.44 -11.48 5.78
N GLU A 43 -3.72 -11.78 5.57
CA GLU A 43 -4.16 -12.80 4.61
C GLU A 43 -4.46 -12.24 3.21
N SER A 44 -4.72 -10.95 3.07
CA SER A 44 -5.09 -10.34 1.79
C SER A 44 -3.93 -10.35 0.78
N PHE A 45 -2.71 -10.10 1.25
CA PHE A 45 -1.53 -10.05 0.37
C PHE A 45 -1.11 -11.43 -0.19
N PRO A 46 -1.01 -12.50 0.62
CA PRO A 46 -0.80 -13.85 0.09
C PRO A 46 -1.90 -14.29 -0.89
N GLN A 47 -3.18 -14.01 -0.57
CA GLN A 47 -4.30 -14.34 -1.45
C GLN A 47 -4.23 -13.59 -2.78
N LEU A 48 -3.78 -12.34 -2.78
CA LEU A 48 -3.57 -11.59 -4.01
C LEU A 48 -2.55 -12.30 -4.90
N LEU A 49 -1.39 -12.67 -4.35
CA LEU A 49 -0.35 -13.35 -5.12
C LEU A 49 -0.85 -14.71 -5.64
N SER A 50 -1.61 -15.45 -4.83
CA SER A 50 -2.23 -16.70 -5.27
C SER A 50 -3.13 -16.52 -6.50
N ILE A 51 -3.94 -15.46 -6.54
CA ILE A 51 -4.79 -15.15 -7.71
C ILE A 51 -3.96 -14.82 -8.94
N PHE A 52 -2.90 -14.00 -8.80
CA PHE A 52 -2.14 -13.55 -9.96
C PHE A 52 -1.19 -14.61 -10.50
N PHE A 53 -0.63 -15.46 -9.65
CA PHE A 53 0.33 -16.49 -10.03
C PHE A 53 -0.28 -17.88 -10.19
N ASP A 54 -1.57 -18.06 -9.88
CA ASP A 54 -2.26 -19.36 -9.85
C ASP A 54 -1.51 -20.41 -9.00
N LYS A 55 -1.02 -19.96 -7.84
CA LYS A 55 -0.23 -20.76 -6.90
C LYS A 55 -0.93 -20.83 -5.55
N ASP A 56 -0.85 -21.98 -4.91
CA ASP A 56 -1.33 -22.13 -3.54
C ASP A 56 -0.41 -21.40 -2.56
N VAL A 57 -1.00 -20.97 -1.44
CA VAL A 57 -0.26 -20.35 -0.33
C VAL A 57 -0.06 -21.40 0.75
N LYS A 58 1.19 -21.59 1.16
CA LYS A 58 1.62 -22.53 2.19
C LYS A 58 2.48 -21.84 3.23
N THR A 59 2.67 -22.52 4.35
CA THR A 59 3.63 -22.17 5.40
C THR A 59 4.92 -22.95 5.19
N GLU A 60 5.99 -22.53 5.85
CA GLU A 60 7.29 -23.22 5.76
C GLU A 60 7.27 -24.67 6.30
N ASN A 61 6.25 -25.03 7.10
CA ASN A 61 6.11 -26.37 7.68
C ASN A 61 5.27 -27.32 6.82
N ASP A 62 4.61 -26.81 5.79
CA ASP A 62 3.79 -27.65 4.90
C ASP A 62 4.69 -28.52 4.00
N PRO A 63 4.18 -29.66 3.49
CA PRO A 63 4.91 -30.52 2.57
C PRO A 63 5.51 -29.71 1.42
N HIS A 64 6.81 -29.94 1.16
CA HIS A 64 7.57 -29.13 0.23
C HIS A 64 6.95 -29.20 -1.17
N ASP A 65 6.48 -28.06 -1.63
CA ASP A 65 5.94 -27.84 -2.96
C ASP A 65 6.66 -26.63 -3.52
N ASP A 66 7.58 -26.89 -4.44
CA ASP A 66 8.45 -25.88 -5.03
C ASP A 66 7.69 -24.85 -5.86
N GLU A 67 6.42 -25.15 -6.20
CA GLU A 67 5.54 -24.27 -6.93
C GLU A 67 4.66 -23.40 -6.03
N ALA A 68 4.61 -23.64 -4.72
CA ALA A 68 3.76 -22.87 -3.81
C ALA A 68 4.38 -21.52 -3.38
N ILE A 69 3.52 -20.59 -2.97
CA ILE A 69 3.89 -19.35 -2.29
C ILE A 69 4.06 -19.64 -0.81
N ILE A 70 5.28 -19.49 -0.29
CA ILE A 70 5.62 -19.79 1.10
C ILE A 70 5.60 -18.52 1.94
N LYS A 71 4.74 -18.50 2.97
CA LYS A 71 4.67 -17.43 3.98
C LYS A 71 5.84 -17.49 4.95
N GLU A 72 6.34 -16.32 5.32
CA GLU A 72 7.32 -16.10 6.40
C GLU A 72 8.62 -16.92 6.27
N LYS A 73 9.02 -17.23 5.02
CA LYS A 73 10.14 -18.11 4.70
C LYS A 73 11.44 -17.61 5.31
N LYS A 74 12.12 -18.46 6.09
CA LYS A 74 13.45 -18.16 6.61
C LYS A 74 14.52 -18.35 5.55
N ILE A 75 15.16 -17.25 5.14
CA ILE A 75 16.26 -17.25 4.17
C ILE A 75 17.56 -17.06 4.93
N SER A 76 18.36 -18.13 4.98
CA SER A 76 19.66 -18.12 5.63
C SER A 76 20.70 -17.36 4.80
N HIS A 77 21.66 -16.74 5.47
CA HIS A 77 22.81 -16.15 4.81
C HIS A 77 24.03 -16.15 5.75
N PHE A 78 25.21 -15.96 5.18
CA PHE A 78 26.47 -15.99 5.92
C PHE A 78 27.13 -14.62 5.94
N TYR A 79 27.43 -14.11 7.13
CA TYR A 79 28.24 -12.91 7.32
C TYR A 79 29.71 -13.31 7.38
N LYS A 80 30.45 -13.05 6.29
CA LYS A 80 31.87 -13.43 6.20
C LYS A 80 32.72 -12.73 7.25
N GLU A 81 32.51 -11.43 7.49
CA GLU A 81 33.33 -10.66 8.45
C GLU A 81 33.15 -11.15 9.89
N ALA A 82 31.95 -11.62 10.22
CA ALA A 82 31.61 -12.06 11.57
C ALA A 82 31.65 -13.60 11.73
N ASN A 83 32.09 -14.33 10.71
CA ASN A 83 32.11 -15.80 10.65
C ASN A 83 30.83 -16.46 11.22
N ARG A 84 29.66 -15.90 10.90
CA ARG A 84 28.38 -16.32 11.51
C ARG A 84 27.28 -16.50 10.48
N LYS A 85 26.46 -17.54 10.69
CA LYS A 85 25.20 -17.74 9.98
C LYS A 85 24.10 -16.92 10.62
N SER A 86 23.31 -16.24 9.80
CA SER A 86 22.10 -15.54 10.22
C SER A 86 20.98 -15.82 9.21
N SER A 87 19.83 -15.21 9.42
CA SER A 87 18.69 -15.35 8.52
C SER A 87 17.79 -14.12 8.56
N PHE A 88 17.19 -13.81 7.43
CA PHE A 88 16.03 -12.92 7.36
C PHE A 88 14.78 -13.75 7.06
N ARG A 89 13.63 -13.31 7.60
CA ARG A 89 12.33 -13.83 7.16
C ARG A 89 11.85 -13.00 5.98
N ALA A 90 11.45 -13.65 4.90
CA ALA A 90 10.73 -13.05 3.79
C ALA A 90 9.22 -13.19 4.05
N ASP A 91 8.42 -12.17 3.76
CA ASP A 91 6.97 -12.26 4.00
C ASP A 91 6.34 -13.32 3.09
N LEU A 92 6.67 -13.30 1.80
CA LEU A 92 6.23 -14.26 0.79
C LEU A 92 7.39 -14.61 -0.12
N PHE A 93 7.65 -15.91 -0.31
CA PHE A 93 8.72 -16.44 -1.16
C PHE A 93 8.18 -17.50 -2.11
N PHE A 94 8.58 -17.45 -3.39
CA PHE A 94 8.27 -18.50 -4.36
C PHE A 94 9.24 -18.48 -5.55
N ASN A 95 9.25 -19.56 -6.31
CA ASN A 95 9.90 -19.61 -7.61
C ASN A 95 8.90 -19.27 -8.72
N PHE A 96 9.34 -18.46 -9.68
CA PHE A 96 8.59 -18.14 -10.89
C PHE A 96 9.54 -18.06 -12.08
N GLU A 97 9.35 -18.90 -13.09
CA GLU A 97 10.17 -18.93 -14.32
C GLU A 97 11.69 -18.92 -14.04
N LYS A 98 12.14 -19.81 -13.14
CA LYS A 98 13.55 -19.94 -12.65
C LYS A 98 14.06 -18.77 -11.81
N ARG A 99 13.23 -17.77 -11.50
CA ARG A 99 13.56 -16.64 -10.63
C ARG A 99 13.10 -16.93 -9.20
N LYS A 100 13.90 -16.51 -8.21
CA LYS A 100 13.51 -16.53 -6.80
C LYS A 100 12.91 -15.19 -6.43
N ILE A 101 11.62 -15.19 -6.12
CA ILE A 101 10.87 -13.97 -5.89
C ILE A 101 10.53 -13.87 -4.41
N VAL A 102 10.75 -12.68 -3.86
CA VAL A 102 10.26 -12.27 -2.55
C VAL A 102 9.30 -11.10 -2.74
N PHE A 103 8.13 -11.19 -2.14
CA PHE A 103 7.24 -10.05 -1.94
C PHE A 103 7.22 -9.66 -0.47
N GLU A 104 7.33 -8.36 -0.20
CA GLU A 104 7.35 -7.77 1.15
C GLU A 104 6.27 -6.70 1.28
N TYR A 105 5.61 -6.66 2.43
CA TYR A 105 4.71 -5.56 2.76
C TYR A 105 5.43 -4.51 3.63
N ASN A 106 5.57 -3.29 3.11
CA ASN A 106 6.23 -2.21 3.85
C ASN A 106 5.22 -1.38 4.62
N GLY A 107 5.06 -1.69 5.90
CA GLY A 107 4.36 -0.85 6.87
C GLY A 107 5.04 0.52 7.10
N TRP A 108 4.38 1.39 7.87
CA TRP A 108 4.88 2.74 8.16
C TRP A 108 6.28 2.77 8.80
N HIS A 109 6.62 1.79 9.63
CA HIS A 109 7.91 1.72 10.32
C HIS A 109 9.12 1.58 9.38
N HIS A 110 8.90 1.13 8.13
CA HIS A 110 9.93 1.11 7.09
C HIS A 110 10.31 2.51 6.56
N TYR A 111 9.62 3.55 7.03
CA TYR A 111 9.84 4.95 6.66
C TYR A 111 10.18 5.85 7.84
N THR A 112 9.97 5.39 9.08
CA THR A 112 10.12 6.20 10.30
C THR A 112 11.26 5.77 11.21
N ASP A 113 11.86 4.59 11.00
CA ASP A 113 12.87 4.00 11.90
C ASP A 113 14.20 3.72 11.17
N HIS A 114 15.27 4.36 11.63
CA HIS A 114 16.62 4.19 11.09
C HIS A 114 17.12 2.74 11.15
N PHE A 115 16.86 2.03 12.24
CA PHE A 115 17.31 0.64 12.41
C PHE A 115 16.53 -0.32 11.52
N LYS A 116 15.25 -0.04 11.27
CA LYS A 116 14.45 -0.81 10.31
C LYS A 116 14.98 -0.62 8.89
N MET A 117 15.26 0.63 8.49
CA MET A 117 15.82 0.91 7.17
C MET A 117 17.19 0.27 6.96
N ASP A 118 18.09 0.32 7.95
CA ASP A 118 19.38 -0.39 7.90
C ASP A 118 19.19 -1.91 7.77
N ARG A 119 18.26 -2.49 8.54
CA ARG A 119 17.93 -3.91 8.45
C ARG A 119 17.41 -4.28 7.06
N ASP A 120 16.57 -3.44 6.45
CA ASP A 120 16.03 -3.67 5.11
C ASP A 120 17.14 -3.63 4.04
N GLU A 121 18.11 -2.73 4.16
CA GLU A 121 19.27 -2.67 3.28
C GLU A 121 20.12 -3.94 3.40
N ARG A 122 20.45 -4.36 4.62
CA ARG A 122 21.18 -5.62 4.85
C ARG A 122 20.42 -6.84 4.33
N LYS A 123 19.08 -6.85 4.46
CA LYS A 123 18.21 -7.90 3.91
C LYS A 123 18.27 -7.90 2.38
N LYS A 124 18.15 -6.72 1.75
CA LYS A 124 18.26 -6.55 0.30
C LYS A 124 19.60 -7.07 -0.23
N ASP A 125 20.70 -6.67 0.39
CA ASP A 125 22.04 -7.11 -0.01
C ASP A 125 22.21 -8.63 0.13
N ALA A 126 21.71 -9.21 1.23
CA ALA A 126 21.78 -10.65 1.47
C ALA A 126 20.96 -11.46 0.47
N PHE A 127 19.82 -10.93 0.01
CA PHE A 127 18.94 -11.58 -0.96
C PHE A 127 19.50 -11.43 -2.38
N GLN A 128 20.00 -10.25 -2.74
CA GLN A 128 20.65 -10.01 -4.03
C GLN A 128 21.87 -10.91 -4.24
N LYS A 129 22.70 -11.12 -3.21
CA LYS A 129 23.83 -12.08 -3.25
C LYS A 129 23.42 -13.54 -3.52
N GLN A 130 22.14 -13.86 -3.35
CA GLN A 130 21.56 -15.18 -3.59
C GLN A 130 20.66 -15.20 -4.84
N ASN A 131 20.72 -14.17 -5.68
CA ASN A 131 19.88 -13.97 -6.87
C ASN A 131 18.38 -14.02 -6.54
N ILE A 132 18.00 -13.43 -5.41
CA ILE A 132 16.60 -13.29 -4.99
C ILE A 132 16.16 -11.85 -5.28
N GLU A 133 15.06 -11.73 -6.01
CA GLU A 133 14.45 -10.46 -6.37
C GLU A 133 13.41 -10.05 -5.34
N ILE A 134 13.42 -8.79 -4.91
CA ILE A 134 12.50 -8.27 -3.89
C ILE A 134 11.54 -7.27 -4.53
N TYR A 135 10.25 -7.51 -4.34
CA TYR A 135 9.17 -6.59 -4.70
C TYR A 135 8.46 -6.14 -3.43
N THR A 136 8.41 -4.83 -3.20
CA THR A 136 7.79 -4.25 -2.00
C THR A 136 6.42 -3.67 -2.32
N PHE A 137 5.44 -3.88 -1.45
CA PHE A 137 4.12 -3.26 -1.49
C PHE A 137 3.96 -2.30 -0.29
N PRO A 138 4.11 -0.99 -0.49
CA PRO A 138 3.94 0.00 0.58
C PRO A 138 2.52 0.13 1.12
N TYR A 139 2.39 0.43 2.41
CA TYR A 139 1.11 0.57 3.12
C TYR A 139 0.20 1.70 2.61
N TYR A 140 0.74 2.67 1.87
CA TYR A 140 -0.01 3.76 1.28
C TYR A 140 -0.58 3.40 -0.10
N LEU A 141 -0.32 2.21 -0.63
CA LEU A 141 -0.86 1.76 -1.92
C LEU A 141 -2.17 1.01 -1.76
N GLN A 142 -2.99 1.09 -2.80
CA GLN A 142 -4.13 0.22 -3.07
C GLN A 142 -3.94 -0.41 -4.44
N LEU A 143 -4.56 -1.56 -4.69
CA LEU A 143 -4.39 -2.30 -5.95
C LEU A 143 -5.33 -1.77 -7.05
N THR A 144 -5.10 -0.53 -7.47
CA THR A 144 -5.68 -0.01 -8.71
C THR A 144 -5.17 -0.82 -9.90
N LYS A 145 -5.90 -0.83 -11.02
CA LYS A 145 -5.64 -1.63 -12.21
C LYS A 145 -4.32 -1.28 -12.85
N ASP A 146 -3.96 -0.01 -12.86
CA ASP A 146 -2.66 0.43 -13.38
C ASP A 146 -1.51 0.00 -12.47
N ILE A 147 -1.69 0.02 -11.14
CA ILE A 147 -0.74 -0.57 -10.18
C ILE A 147 -0.66 -2.09 -10.37
N ALA A 148 -1.78 -2.79 -10.55
CA ALA A 148 -1.81 -4.22 -10.82
C ALA A 148 -1.10 -4.57 -12.14
N LYS A 149 -1.32 -3.77 -13.20
CA LYS A 149 -0.59 -3.91 -14.47
C LYS A 149 0.90 -3.65 -14.28
N TYR A 150 1.26 -2.61 -13.54
CA TYR A 150 2.66 -2.31 -13.23
C TYR A 150 3.33 -3.45 -12.46
N LEU A 151 2.66 -4.04 -11.47
CA LEU A 151 3.24 -5.11 -10.65
C LEU A 151 3.26 -6.45 -11.39
N PHE A 152 2.13 -6.89 -11.94
CA PHE A 152 1.95 -8.25 -12.44
C PHE A 152 2.07 -8.40 -13.96
N LYS A 153 1.71 -7.37 -14.74
CA LYS A 153 1.90 -7.42 -16.21
C LYS A 153 3.34 -7.14 -16.57
N LYS A 154 3.90 -6.02 -16.09
CA LYS A 154 5.24 -5.55 -16.49
C LYS A 154 6.35 -6.48 -16.02
N ASN A 155 6.27 -6.99 -14.79
CA ASN A 155 7.38 -7.76 -14.18
C ASN A 155 7.27 -9.28 -14.39
N PHE A 156 6.06 -9.79 -14.66
CA PHE A 156 5.79 -11.23 -14.68
C PHE A 156 4.90 -11.70 -15.84
N GLY A 157 4.23 -10.80 -16.58
CA GLY A 157 3.33 -11.18 -17.66
C GLY A 157 2.04 -11.90 -17.22
N VAL A 158 1.73 -11.96 -15.92
CA VAL A 158 0.63 -12.79 -15.37
C VAL A 158 -0.69 -12.04 -15.17
N PHE A 159 -0.74 -10.74 -15.48
CA PHE A 159 -1.97 -9.96 -15.37
C PHE A 159 -3.00 -10.37 -16.44
N SER A 160 -4.23 -10.65 -16.01
CA SER A 160 -5.42 -10.68 -16.85
C SER A 160 -6.55 -9.87 -16.21
N GLU A 161 -7.51 -9.40 -17.01
CA GLU A 161 -8.67 -8.68 -16.51
C GLU A 161 -9.54 -9.59 -15.60
N GLU A 162 -9.58 -10.89 -15.89
CA GLU A 162 -10.26 -11.90 -15.04
C GLU A 162 -9.61 -12.04 -13.67
N LYS A 163 -8.27 -12.16 -13.62
CA LYS A 163 -7.52 -12.21 -12.35
C LYS A 163 -7.69 -10.94 -11.55
N TYR A 164 -7.68 -9.79 -12.21
CA TYR A 164 -7.92 -8.51 -11.55
C TYR A 164 -9.34 -8.42 -10.96
N LYS A 165 -10.36 -8.83 -11.72
CA LYS A 165 -11.75 -8.89 -11.23
C LYS A 165 -11.88 -9.83 -10.02
N LYS A 166 -11.28 -11.02 -10.08
CA LYS A 166 -11.24 -11.98 -8.97
C LYS A 166 -10.55 -11.39 -7.73
N ALA A 167 -9.50 -10.58 -7.91
CA ALA A 167 -8.84 -9.88 -6.82
C ALA A 167 -9.74 -8.79 -6.19
N LEU A 168 -10.46 -8.02 -7.00
CA LEU A 168 -11.44 -7.05 -6.49
C LEU A 168 -12.52 -7.72 -5.64
N GLU A 169 -13.12 -8.79 -6.15
CA GLU A 169 -14.19 -9.52 -5.45
C GLU A 169 -13.67 -10.18 -4.16
N LYS A 170 -12.51 -10.84 -4.22
CA LYS A 170 -12.01 -11.63 -3.09
C LYS A 170 -11.38 -10.77 -2.00
N ILE A 171 -10.61 -9.75 -2.38
CA ILE A 171 -9.84 -8.95 -1.44
C ILE A 171 -10.63 -7.73 -0.96
N TYR A 172 -11.25 -7.01 -1.89
CA TYR A 172 -11.93 -5.75 -1.60
C TYR A 172 -13.44 -5.92 -1.43
N ARG A 173 -14.01 -7.06 -1.84
CA ARG A 173 -15.45 -7.36 -1.79
C ARG A 173 -16.27 -6.34 -2.58
N VAL A 174 -15.74 -5.92 -3.73
CA VAL A 174 -16.40 -5.01 -4.68
C VAL A 174 -16.36 -5.58 -6.08
N GLU A 175 -17.29 -5.15 -6.92
CA GLU A 175 -17.34 -5.52 -8.34
C GLU A 175 -16.55 -4.53 -9.22
N ASN A 176 -16.61 -3.24 -8.86
CA ASN A 176 -15.95 -2.18 -9.62
C ASN A 176 -14.76 -1.61 -8.83
N GLU A 177 -13.65 -1.46 -9.53
CA GLU A 177 -12.46 -0.83 -8.99
C GLU A 177 -12.72 0.58 -8.45
N THR A 178 -13.64 1.35 -9.02
CA THR A 178 -13.95 2.70 -8.53
C THR A 178 -14.50 2.72 -7.10
N GLU A 179 -14.83 1.54 -6.56
CA GLU A 179 -15.34 1.34 -5.21
C GLU A 179 -14.25 1.03 -4.16
N ILE A 180 -12.97 0.89 -4.57
CA ILE A 180 -11.85 0.76 -3.63
C ILE A 180 -11.33 2.14 -3.19
N LEU A 181 -10.55 2.15 -2.10
CA LEU A 181 -9.78 3.34 -1.72
C LEU A 181 -8.69 3.62 -2.77
N ALA A 182 -8.39 4.88 -2.99
CA ALA A 182 -7.20 5.29 -3.72
C ALA A 182 -5.92 4.89 -2.95
N PRO A 183 -4.73 4.88 -3.58
CA PRO A 183 -3.48 5.06 -2.87
C PRO A 183 -3.52 6.36 -2.06
N GLY A 184 -3.20 6.28 -0.79
CA GLY A 184 -3.35 7.38 0.15
C GLY A 184 -3.07 6.98 1.58
N TRP A 185 -3.08 7.98 2.45
CA TRP A 185 -2.86 7.82 3.90
C TRP A 185 -4.18 7.72 4.64
N HIS A 186 -5.06 6.80 4.25
CA HIS A 186 -6.41 6.71 4.80
C HIS A 186 -6.43 6.32 6.28
N THR A 187 -6.96 7.21 7.14
CA THR A 187 -7.16 7.06 8.60
C THR A 187 -5.90 6.79 9.43
N THR A 188 -4.72 6.78 8.81
CA THR A 188 -3.46 6.55 9.52
C THR A 188 -2.95 7.85 10.15
N ARG A 189 -2.42 7.72 11.38
CA ARG A 189 -1.67 8.80 12.04
C ARG A 189 -0.21 8.86 11.58
N ASN A 190 0.26 7.82 10.89
CA ASN A 190 1.62 7.75 10.36
C ASN A 190 1.62 8.33 8.95
N THR A 191 1.76 9.65 8.86
CA THR A 191 1.81 10.40 7.60
C THR A 191 3.27 10.68 7.24
N PRO A 192 3.56 11.28 6.06
CA PRO A 192 4.91 11.71 5.72
C PRO A 192 5.56 12.65 6.74
N ALA A 193 4.79 13.38 7.56
CA ALA A 193 5.35 14.16 8.66
C ALA A 193 6.16 13.32 9.67
N ASN A 194 5.82 12.04 9.83
CA ASN A 194 6.52 11.13 10.75
C ASN A 194 7.77 10.50 10.14
N PHE A 195 8.03 10.69 8.84
CA PHE A 195 9.09 9.98 8.15
C PHE A 195 10.45 10.60 8.47
N ILE A 196 11.45 9.76 8.67
CA ILE A 196 12.84 10.21 8.76
C ILE A 196 13.32 10.66 7.37
N PRO A 197 14.39 11.47 7.26
CA PRO A 197 14.86 11.98 5.97
C PRO A 197 15.10 10.89 4.91
N LYS A 198 15.64 9.75 5.34
CA LYS A 198 15.85 8.59 4.46
C LYS A 198 14.53 7.95 4.01
N GLY A 199 13.51 7.94 4.87
CA GLY A 199 12.16 7.47 4.56
C GLY A 199 11.44 8.34 3.53
N ILE A 200 11.59 9.67 3.61
CA ILE A 200 11.09 10.59 2.58
C ILE A 200 11.73 10.29 1.22
N LYS A 201 13.06 10.13 1.17
CA LYS A 201 13.77 9.77 -0.08
C LYS A 201 13.28 8.42 -0.63
N LYS A 202 13.07 7.43 0.24
CA LYS A 202 12.52 6.12 -0.14
C LYS A 202 11.13 6.26 -0.76
N LEU A 203 10.21 6.98 -0.12
CA LEU A 203 8.86 7.24 -0.66
C LEU A 203 8.93 7.87 -2.06
N ILE A 204 9.72 8.94 -2.21
CA ILE A 204 9.82 9.65 -3.50
C ILE A 204 10.36 8.73 -4.60
N ASN A 205 11.40 7.96 -4.30
CA ASN A 205 12.01 7.02 -5.26
C ASN A 205 11.05 5.88 -5.63
N GLU A 206 10.30 5.34 -4.67
CA GLU A 206 9.29 4.31 -4.91
C GLU A 206 8.19 4.83 -5.83
N VAL A 207 7.63 6.00 -5.54
CA VAL A 207 6.54 6.58 -6.33
C VAL A 207 7.02 7.00 -7.72
N HIS A 208 8.28 7.42 -7.88
CA HIS A 208 8.81 7.77 -9.19
C HIS A 208 8.78 6.58 -10.18
N GLY A 209 8.99 5.36 -9.70
CA GLY A 209 8.96 4.16 -10.53
C GLY A 209 7.55 3.66 -10.88
N MET A 210 6.52 4.19 -10.22
CA MET A 210 5.12 3.73 -10.31
C MET A 210 4.34 4.42 -11.44
N PRO A 211 3.11 3.95 -11.77
CA PRO A 211 2.22 4.67 -12.68
C PRO A 211 2.04 6.15 -12.29
N LYS A 212 1.88 7.03 -13.28
CA LYS A 212 1.69 8.48 -13.06
C LYS A 212 0.52 8.76 -12.10
N SER A 213 -0.56 7.99 -12.22
CA SER A 213 -1.75 8.14 -11.39
C SER A 213 -1.44 7.98 -9.90
N THR A 214 -0.48 7.12 -9.53
CA THR A 214 -0.12 6.86 -8.13
C THR A 214 0.30 8.15 -7.44
N LYS A 215 1.14 8.97 -8.09
CA LYS A 215 1.57 10.26 -7.53
C LYS A 215 0.40 11.24 -7.42
N SER A 216 -0.45 11.32 -8.44
CA SER A 216 -1.66 12.16 -8.44
C SER A 216 -2.57 11.81 -7.24
N GLN A 217 -2.83 10.52 -7.02
CA GLN A 217 -3.68 10.01 -5.94
C GLN A 217 -3.06 10.27 -4.56
N LEU A 218 -1.77 10.00 -4.37
CA LEU A 218 -1.06 10.25 -3.11
C LEU A 218 -1.02 11.74 -2.73
N VAL A 219 -0.68 12.62 -3.68
CA VAL A 219 -0.67 14.06 -3.44
C VAL A 219 -2.08 14.59 -3.16
N HIS A 220 -3.09 14.08 -3.86
CA HIS A 220 -4.47 14.43 -3.58
C HIS A 220 -4.90 14.00 -2.18
N SER A 221 -4.57 12.77 -1.76
CA SER A 221 -4.84 12.27 -0.41
C SER A 221 -4.23 13.17 0.67
N LEU A 222 -2.98 13.62 0.49
CA LEU A 222 -2.32 14.51 1.46
C LEU A 222 -2.97 15.90 1.49
N LYS A 223 -3.35 16.46 0.33
CA LYS A 223 -4.07 17.74 0.27
C LYS A 223 -5.41 17.67 1.01
N LEU A 224 -6.13 16.56 0.90
CA LEU A 224 -7.37 16.34 1.66
C LEU A 224 -7.12 16.27 3.18
N TYR A 225 -6.05 15.58 3.60
CA TYR A 225 -5.61 15.54 5.00
C TYR A 225 -5.27 16.93 5.53
N MET A 226 -4.48 17.70 4.79
CA MET A 226 -4.09 19.07 5.15
C MET A 226 -5.32 19.99 5.27
N ALA A 227 -6.28 19.88 4.35
CA ALA A 227 -7.50 20.69 4.40
C ALA A 227 -8.36 20.39 5.65
N ARG A 228 -8.28 19.17 6.18
CA ARG A 228 -9.02 18.73 7.37
C ARG A 228 -8.25 18.83 8.68
N SER A 229 -6.95 19.11 8.63
CA SER A 229 -6.12 19.21 9.83
C SER A 229 -6.33 20.51 10.62
N ASN A 230 -7.23 21.40 10.17
CA ASN A 230 -7.52 22.70 10.79
C ASN A 230 -6.23 23.52 11.03
N GLY A 231 -5.36 23.57 10.03
CA GLY A 231 -4.08 24.29 10.07
C GLY A 231 -2.91 23.50 10.67
N ARG A 232 -3.11 22.27 11.16
CA ARG A 232 -2.05 21.41 11.71
C ARG A 232 -1.33 20.60 10.62
N THR A 233 -0.88 21.27 9.56
CA THR A 233 -0.22 20.62 8.40
C THR A 233 1.10 19.94 8.75
N HIS A 234 1.80 20.43 9.79
CA HIS A 234 3.02 19.81 10.35
C HIS A 234 2.80 18.37 10.87
N MET A 235 1.55 17.94 11.07
CA MET A 235 1.20 16.55 11.41
C MET A 235 0.97 15.65 10.19
N ILE A 236 1.02 16.22 8.98
CA ILE A 236 0.66 15.56 7.72
C ILE A 236 1.86 15.47 6.78
N VAL A 237 2.58 16.57 6.61
CA VAL A 237 3.73 16.68 5.71
C VAL A 237 4.97 17.13 6.49
N PRO A 238 6.18 16.71 6.10
CA PRO A 238 7.41 17.18 6.73
C PRO A 238 7.60 18.69 6.54
N GLU A 239 8.14 19.36 7.55
CA GLU A 239 8.51 20.77 7.47
C GLU A 239 9.90 20.93 6.83
N ASN A 240 10.10 22.01 6.06
CA ASN A 240 11.39 22.39 5.48
C ASN A 240 12.07 21.30 4.63
N ASN A 241 11.30 20.57 3.81
CA ASN A 241 11.81 19.50 2.95
C ASN A 241 11.55 19.79 1.46
N ILE A 242 12.55 20.36 0.79
CA ILE A 242 12.44 20.79 -0.62
C ILE A 242 12.07 19.65 -1.58
N ASP A 243 12.57 18.43 -1.35
CA ASP A 243 12.26 17.28 -2.18
C ASP A 243 10.78 16.89 -2.05
N PHE A 244 10.24 16.97 -0.83
CA PHE A 244 8.84 16.71 -0.56
C PHE A 244 7.92 17.85 -1.04
N ASP A 245 8.35 19.10 -0.94
CA ASP A 245 7.63 20.23 -1.51
C ASP A 245 7.48 20.07 -3.03
N ASN A 246 8.57 19.68 -3.71
CA ASN A 246 8.56 19.32 -5.14
C ASN A 246 7.64 18.12 -5.43
N PHE A 247 7.58 17.14 -4.53
CA PHE A 247 6.63 16.03 -4.62
C PHE A 247 5.18 16.53 -4.57
N MET A 248 4.85 17.44 -3.65
CA MET A 248 3.51 18.01 -3.45
C MET A 248 3.06 18.97 -4.55
N ASN A 249 4.01 19.59 -5.26
CA ASN A 249 3.77 20.46 -6.42
C ASN A 249 3.40 19.70 -7.70
N HIS A 250 3.28 18.37 -7.64
CA HIS A 250 2.81 17.57 -8.76
C HIS A 250 1.43 18.03 -9.24
N LYS A 251 1.32 18.23 -10.56
CA LYS A 251 0.04 18.53 -11.21
C LYS A 251 -0.82 17.27 -11.21
N ILE A 252 -1.95 17.35 -10.50
CA ILE A 252 -2.93 16.28 -10.42
C ILE A 252 -3.81 16.33 -11.67
N GLU A 253 -3.92 15.21 -12.38
CA GLU A 253 -4.89 15.03 -13.46
C GLU A 253 -6.21 14.49 -12.87
N LYS A 254 -7.35 14.98 -13.34
CA LYS A 254 -8.66 14.65 -12.74
C LYS A 254 -9.04 13.19 -12.98
N GLU A 255 -8.61 12.65 -14.11
CA GLU A 255 -8.87 11.29 -14.55
C GLU A 255 -8.22 10.27 -13.60
N ASP A 256 -7.17 10.66 -12.87
CA ASP A 256 -6.48 9.82 -11.89
C ASP A 256 -7.24 9.71 -10.54
N LEU A 257 -8.31 10.49 -10.33
CA LEU A 257 -9.00 10.62 -9.03
C LEU A 257 -10.33 9.86 -8.95
N ASN A 258 -10.57 8.90 -9.84
CA ASN A 258 -11.82 8.15 -9.96
C ASN A 258 -12.00 7.03 -8.91
N TYR A 259 -11.53 7.26 -7.67
CA TYR A 259 -11.56 6.32 -6.53
C TYR A 259 -12.20 6.96 -5.29
N PHE A 260 -12.29 6.22 -4.19
CA PHE A 260 -12.67 6.80 -2.90
C PHE A 260 -11.46 7.32 -2.13
N PHE A 261 -11.62 8.48 -1.50
CA PHE A 261 -10.63 9.04 -0.58
C PHE A 261 -11.25 9.19 0.80
N GLN A 262 -10.55 8.69 1.82
CA GLN A 262 -10.86 9.00 3.22
C GLN A 262 -9.79 9.92 3.79
N SER A 263 -10.21 10.92 4.56
CA SER A 263 -9.30 11.91 5.16
C SER A 263 -9.70 12.33 6.57
N ASP A 264 -10.37 11.45 7.30
CA ASP A 264 -10.66 11.71 8.72
C ASP A 264 -9.36 11.54 9.51
N VAL A 265 -9.02 12.55 10.32
CA VAL A 265 -7.86 12.60 11.22
C VAL A 265 -8.32 12.28 12.65
#